data_AF-A0A0H4XLV7-F1
#
_entry.id   AF-A0A0H4XLV7-F1
#
_cell.length_a   1.000
_cell.length_b   1.000
_cell.length_c   1.000
_cell.angle_alpha   90.00
_cell.angle_beta   90.00
_cell.angle_gamma   90.00
#
_symmetry.space_group_name_H-M   'P 1'
#
loop_
_entity.id
_entity.type
_entity.pdbx_description
1 polymer ?
#
loop_
_entity_poly.entity_id
_entity_poly.type
_entity_poly.pdbx_seq_one_letter_code
_entity_poly.pdbx_strand_id
1 'polypeptide(L)'
;MIEAVAEGAHAFWGHATPDDAALDIAHQIAPTLEGPPAPRRGLPALKLFDRVRAPEIPYYLGWLNYWSAAAARAIGFPDAARDADLLSRARRTETGGWVVQLTEAPLDLEDPAHLEALKQAYERFPEIGARTSP
;
A
#
# COMPACT_ATOMS: atom_id res chain seq x y z
N MET A 1 -15.87 -1.75 8.02
CA MET A 1 -15.72 -1.03 6.74
C MET A 1 -14.46 -1.42 5.97
N ILE A 2 -13.29 -1.64 6.58
CA ILE A 2 -12.26 -2.53 5.99
C ILE A 2 -11.57 -3.36 7.07
N GLU A 3 -11.26 -2.73 8.20
CA GLU A 3 -10.82 -3.35 9.46
C GLU A 3 -11.66 -4.59 9.83
N ALA A 4 -12.99 -4.44 10.01
CA ALA A 4 -13.85 -5.57 10.39
C ALA A 4 -13.79 -6.76 9.41
N VAL A 5 -13.62 -6.51 8.11
CA VAL A 5 -13.50 -7.57 7.11
C VAL A 5 -12.13 -8.22 7.21
N ALA A 6 -11.08 -7.41 7.28
CA ALA A 6 -9.71 -7.89 7.32
C ALA A 6 -9.39 -8.65 8.62
N GLU A 7 -9.85 -8.16 9.77
CA GLU A 7 -9.69 -8.83 11.06
C GLU A 7 -10.54 -10.11 11.14
N GLY A 8 -11.79 -10.07 10.66
CA GLY A 8 -12.65 -11.26 10.58
C GLY A 8 -12.11 -12.34 9.63
N ALA A 9 -11.40 -11.95 8.58
CA ALA A 9 -10.75 -12.86 7.64
C ALA A 9 -9.34 -13.29 8.07
N HIS A 10 -8.82 -12.78 9.19
CA HIS A 10 -7.43 -12.95 9.61
C HIS A 10 -6.42 -12.56 8.52
N ALA A 11 -6.74 -11.52 7.74
CA ALA A 11 -5.89 -11.01 6.69
C ALA A 11 -4.64 -10.34 7.27
N PHE A 12 -3.49 -10.51 6.61
CA PHE A 12 -2.28 -9.77 6.97
C PHE A 12 -2.39 -8.28 6.59
N TRP A 13 -3.01 -8.00 5.46
CA TRP A 13 -3.22 -6.65 4.95
C TRP A 13 -4.43 -6.61 4.02
N GLY A 14 -4.92 -5.40 3.73
CA GLY A 14 -6.00 -5.13 2.78
C GLY A 14 -5.99 -3.68 2.35
N HIS A 15 -6.73 -3.34 1.30
CA HIS A 15 -6.83 -1.95 0.83
C HIS A 15 -8.23 -1.63 0.32
N ALA A 16 -8.55 -0.34 0.26
CA ALA A 16 -9.67 0.19 -0.51
C ALA A 16 -9.17 1.40 -1.30
N THR A 17 -9.51 1.49 -2.57
CA THR A 17 -9.10 2.57 -3.46
C THR A 17 -10.18 2.82 -4.52
N PRO A 18 -10.38 4.07 -4.98
CA PRO A 18 -11.27 4.37 -6.10
C PRO A 18 -10.87 3.65 -7.41
N ASP A 19 -11.83 3.34 -8.27
CA ASP A 19 -11.63 2.49 -9.46
C ASP A 19 -10.62 3.06 -10.47
N ASP A 20 -10.61 4.38 -10.66
CA ASP A 20 -9.66 5.09 -11.52
C ASP A 20 -8.23 4.95 -11.01
N ALA A 21 -8.00 5.18 -9.72
CA ALA A 21 -6.71 4.96 -9.08
C ALA A 21 -6.32 3.47 -9.07
N ALA A 22 -7.29 2.56 -8.93
CA ALA A 22 -7.06 1.12 -8.96
C ALA A 22 -6.49 0.64 -10.30
N LEU A 23 -6.92 1.24 -11.42
CA LEU A 23 -6.43 0.90 -12.75
C LEU A 23 -4.94 1.26 -12.90
N ASP A 24 -4.54 2.45 -12.47
CA ASP A 24 -3.14 2.89 -12.46
C ASP A 24 -2.28 2.02 -11.53
N ILE A 25 -2.80 1.62 -10.35
CA ILE A 25 -2.13 0.69 -9.44
C ILE A 25 -1.98 -0.71 -10.10
N ALA A 26 -2.99 -1.20 -10.80
CA ALA A 26 -2.94 -2.48 -11.50
C ALA A 26 -1.84 -2.50 -12.58
N HIS A 27 -1.61 -1.38 -13.27
CA HIS A 27 -0.52 -1.22 -14.23
C HIS A 27 0.88 -1.32 -13.61
N GLN A 28 1.02 -1.21 -12.29
CA GLN A 28 2.30 -1.43 -11.61
C GLN A 28 2.71 -2.92 -11.55
N ILE A 29 1.75 -3.85 -11.65
CA ILE A 29 1.97 -5.30 -11.48
C ILE A 29 1.79 -6.04 -12.81
N ALA A 30 0.82 -5.62 -13.63
CA ALA A 30 0.40 -6.38 -14.79
C ALA A 30 1.54 -6.53 -15.81
N PRO A 31 1.99 -7.77 -16.14
CA PRO A 31 2.62 -7.98 -17.43
C PRO A 31 1.54 -7.65 -18.45
N THR A 32 1.70 -6.56 -19.17
CA THR A 32 0.77 -6.23 -20.24
C THR A 32 0.87 -7.35 -21.30
N LEU A 33 -0.16 -7.54 -22.13
CA LEU A 33 -0.05 -8.38 -23.32
C LEU A 33 1.16 -7.99 -24.21
N GLU A 34 1.74 -6.80 -24.00
CA GLU A 34 2.89 -6.23 -24.72
C GLU A 34 4.23 -6.26 -23.96
N GLY A 35 4.33 -6.85 -22.76
CA GLY A 35 5.62 -7.04 -22.08
C GLY A 35 5.66 -6.69 -20.59
N PRO A 36 6.79 -6.17 -20.05
CA PRO A 36 6.97 -5.94 -18.61
C PRO A 36 5.92 -4.95 -18.07
N PRO A 37 5.77 -4.83 -16.73
CA PRO A 37 4.92 -3.80 -16.15
C PRO A 37 5.15 -2.45 -16.82
N ALA A 38 4.06 -1.74 -17.09
CA ALA A 38 4.09 -0.40 -17.65
C ALA A 38 3.50 0.58 -16.62
N PRO A 39 4.18 0.81 -15.48
CA PRO A 39 3.71 1.77 -14.48
C PRO A 39 3.54 3.13 -15.14
N ARG A 40 2.40 3.76 -14.87
CA ARG A 40 2.12 5.11 -15.36
C ARG A 40 2.58 6.13 -14.33
N ARG A 41 2.69 7.39 -14.77
CA ARG A 41 2.85 8.55 -13.87
C ARG A 41 4.10 8.51 -12.98
N GLY A 42 5.11 7.71 -13.35
CA GLY A 42 6.33 7.52 -12.59
C GLY A 42 6.17 6.68 -11.32
N LEU A 43 5.09 5.89 -11.21
CA LEU A 43 4.94 4.91 -10.15
C LEU A 43 5.96 3.77 -10.31
N PRO A 44 6.35 3.09 -9.22
CA PRO A 44 7.30 1.99 -9.33
C PRO A 44 6.66 0.75 -9.94
N ALA A 45 7.46 -0.03 -10.67
CA ALA A 45 7.09 -1.40 -11.03
C ALA A 45 7.14 -2.30 -9.79
N LEU A 46 6.12 -3.12 -9.62
CA LEU A 46 6.00 -4.10 -8.54
C LEU A 46 6.24 -5.49 -9.12
N LYS A 47 6.85 -6.39 -8.33
CA LYS A 47 7.13 -7.75 -8.81
C LYS A 47 5.86 -8.61 -8.72
N LEU A 48 5.72 -9.53 -9.67
CA LEU A 48 4.66 -10.55 -9.68
C LEU A 48 4.70 -11.41 -8.42
N PHE A 49 3.50 -11.84 -8.00
CA PHE A 49 3.16 -12.51 -6.76
C PHE A 49 4.04 -13.73 -6.43
N ASP A 50 4.56 -14.42 -7.44
CA ASP A 50 5.34 -15.66 -7.32
C ASP A 50 6.70 -15.51 -6.62
N ARG A 51 7.11 -14.27 -6.29
CA ARG A 51 8.37 -13.98 -5.59
C ARG A 51 8.20 -13.50 -4.15
N VAL A 52 6.97 -13.39 -3.65
CA VAL A 52 6.76 -12.82 -2.31
C VAL A 52 6.92 -13.89 -1.24
N ARG A 53 8.03 -13.79 -0.50
CA ARG A 53 8.40 -14.77 0.54
C ARG A 53 7.74 -14.51 1.90
N ALA A 54 7.04 -13.39 2.07
CA ALA A 54 6.44 -12.98 3.33
C ALA A 54 5.01 -12.47 3.08
N PRO A 55 3.96 -13.25 3.40
CA PRO A 55 2.57 -12.84 3.20
C PRO A 55 2.18 -11.60 4.03
N GLU A 56 2.98 -11.25 5.03
CA GLU A 56 2.86 -10.05 5.84
C GLU A 56 3.15 -8.76 5.05
N ILE A 57 3.95 -8.83 3.98
CA ILE A 57 4.34 -7.65 3.20
C ILE A 57 3.26 -7.35 2.15
N PRO A 58 2.63 -6.15 2.18
CA PRO A 58 1.65 -5.76 1.18
C PRO A 58 2.22 -5.80 -0.24
N TYR A 59 1.39 -6.20 -1.20
CA TYR A 59 1.79 -6.23 -2.61
C TYR A 59 1.77 -4.85 -3.26
N TYR A 60 0.87 -3.98 -2.83
CA TYR A 60 0.69 -2.63 -3.35
C TYR A 60 -0.03 -1.79 -2.30
N LEU A 61 -0.09 -0.48 -2.53
CA LEU A 61 -0.77 0.48 -1.67
C LEU A 61 -2.05 0.97 -2.36
N GLY A 62 -3.12 1.15 -1.59
CA GLY A 62 -4.34 1.84 -2.01
C GLY A 62 -4.56 3.14 -1.24
N TRP A 63 -5.73 3.77 -1.38
CA TRP A 63 -6.09 4.95 -0.60
C TRP A 63 -6.13 4.68 0.91
N LEU A 64 -6.95 3.70 1.30
CA LEU A 64 -7.00 3.17 2.67
C LEU A 64 -6.26 1.84 2.69
N ASN A 65 -5.40 1.66 3.68
CA ASN A 65 -4.61 0.46 3.86
C ASN A 65 -4.87 -0.10 5.25
N TYR A 66 -5.29 -1.35 5.33
CA TYR A 66 -5.26 -2.12 6.56
C TYR A 66 -3.96 -2.90 6.61
N TRP A 67 -3.25 -2.80 7.73
CA TRP A 67 -2.08 -3.61 8.06
C TRP A 67 -2.29 -4.25 9.42
N SER A 68 -2.29 -5.57 9.49
CA SER A 68 -2.26 -6.29 10.77
C SER A 68 -1.00 -5.91 11.57
N ALA A 69 -0.95 -6.25 12.86
CA ALA A 69 0.25 -6.05 13.67
C ALA A 69 1.51 -6.69 13.04
N ALA A 70 1.36 -7.86 12.41
CA ALA A 70 2.46 -8.55 11.73
C ALA A 70 2.90 -7.81 10.45
N ALA A 71 1.96 -7.34 9.63
CA ALA A 71 2.26 -6.58 8.43
C ALA A 71 2.92 -5.24 8.75
N ALA A 72 2.39 -4.50 9.73
CA ALA A 72 2.96 -3.24 10.19
C ALA A 72 4.40 -3.43 10.68
N ARG A 73 4.67 -4.50 11.45
CA ARG A 73 6.03 -4.85 11.87
C ARG A 73 6.94 -5.17 10.68
N ALA A 74 6.45 -5.93 9.71
CA ALA A 74 7.23 -6.35 8.55
C ALA A 74 7.69 -5.14 7.71
N ILE A 75 6.83 -4.14 7.50
CA ILE A 75 7.17 -2.94 6.74
C ILE A 75 7.81 -1.82 7.59
N GLY A 76 8.03 -2.07 8.89
CA GLY A 76 8.61 -1.11 9.81
C GLY A 76 7.74 0.11 10.10
N PHE A 77 6.42 -0.07 10.23
CA PHE A 77 5.46 0.97 10.59
C PHE A 77 4.89 0.74 12.02
N PRO A 78 4.74 1.78 12.84
CA PRO A 78 5.18 3.17 12.61
C PRO A 78 6.63 3.43 13.05
N ASP A 79 7.27 4.37 12.36
CA ASP A 79 8.50 5.05 12.76
C ASP A 79 8.14 6.52 13.09
N ALA A 80 8.21 6.89 14.37
CA ALA A 80 7.81 8.22 14.85
C ALA A 80 8.59 9.38 14.19
N ALA A 81 9.81 9.14 13.72
CA ALA A 81 10.62 10.17 13.07
C ALA A 81 10.28 10.36 11.58
N ARG A 82 9.65 9.36 10.95
CA ARG A 82 9.42 9.33 9.49
C ARG A 82 7.94 9.33 9.11
N ASP A 83 7.06 8.92 10.02
CA ASP A 83 5.67 8.62 9.72
C ASP A 83 4.69 9.60 10.37
N ALA A 84 5.14 10.78 10.83
CA ALA A 84 4.29 11.76 11.51
C ALA A 84 3.03 12.10 10.69
N ASP A 85 3.19 12.33 9.39
CA ASP A 85 2.08 12.64 8.49
C ASP A 85 1.14 11.45 8.30
N LEU A 86 1.66 10.24 8.10
CA LEU A 86 0.84 9.03 7.99
C LEU A 86 0.12 8.73 9.30
N LEU A 87 0.78 8.91 10.44
CA LEU A 87 0.22 8.73 11.77
C LEU A 87 -0.92 9.70 12.08
N SER A 88 -0.84 10.94 11.57
CA SER A 88 -1.94 11.91 11.69
C SER A 88 -3.24 11.42 11.01
N ARG A 89 -3.12 10.50 10.05
CA ARG A 89 -4.20 9.89 9.28
C ARG A 89 -4.30 8.38 9.49
N ALA A 90 -3.73 7.87 10.59
CA ALA A 90 -3.78 6.46 10.94
C ALA A 90 -4.58 6.25 12.23
N ARG A 91 -5.28 5.12 12.29
CA ARG A 91 -5.93 4.63 13.52
C ARG A 91 -5.44 3.23 13.82
N ARG A 92 -5.10 2.99 15.09
CA ARG A 92 -4.79 1.65 15.59
C ARG A 92 -6.07 0.84 15.79
N THR A 93 -6.07 -0.42 15.39
CA THR A 93 -7.20 -1.35 15.58
C THR A 93 -7.12 -2.03 16.94
N GLU A 94 -8.21 -2.67 17.38
CA GLU A 94 -8.26 -3.38 18.66
C GLU A 94 -7.27 -4.56 18.71
N THR A 95 -7.04 -5.22 17.57
CA THR A 95 -6.07 -6.32 17.45
C THR A 95 -4.62 -5.84 17.31
N GLY A 96 -4.39 -4.53 17.38
CA GLY A 96 -3.07 -3.92 17.29
C GLY A 96 -2.56 -3.68 15.87
N GLY A 97 -3.41 -3.88 14.86
CA GLY A 97 -3.15 -3.45 13.49
C GLY A 97 -3.38 -1.95 13.30
N TRP A 98 -3.36 -1.52 12.04
CA TRP A 98 -3.49 -0.14 11.63
C TRP A 98 -4.42 -0.02 10.42
N VAL A 99 -5.25 1.01 10.43
CA VAL A 99 -5.88 1.55 9.23
C VAL A 99 -5.19 2.87 8.92
N VAL A 100 -4.57 2.97 7.74
CA VAL A 100 -3.78 4.12 7.31
C VAL A 100 -4.36 4.70 6.04
N GLN A 101 -4.61 6.01 6.07
CA GLN A 101 -5.13 6.76 4.93
C GLN A 101 -4.01 7.60 4.30
N LEU A 102 -3.73 7.37 3.00
CA LEU A 102 -2.65 8.08 2.32
C LEU A 102 -2.93 9.58 2.17
N THR A 103 -4.16 9.92 1.78
CA THR A 103 -4.64 11.26 1.44
C THR A 103 -5.99 11.54 2.12
N GLU A 104 -6.28 12.78 2.53
CA GLU A 104 -7.55 13.10 3.22
C GLU A 104 -8.79 12.84 2.35
N ALA A 105 -8.70 13.12 1.06
CA ALA A 105 -9.72 12.76 0.07
C ALA A 105 -9.41 11.39 -0.56
N PRO A 106 -10.42 10.70 -1.14
CA PRO A 106 -10.19 9.52 -1.97
C PRO A 106 -9.07 9.73 -2.98
N LEU A 107 -8.20 8.73 -3.11
CA LEU A 107 -7.02 8.82 -3.97
C LEU A 107 -7.43 9.09 -5.42
N ASP A 108 -6.85 10.14 -5.98
CA ASP A 108 -7.04 10.62 -7.37
C ASP A 108 -5.65 10.86 -7.95
N LEU A 109 -5.27 10.11 -8.99
CA LEU A 109 -3.91 10.17 -9.55
C LEU A 109 -3.76 11.20 -10.68
N GLU A 110 -4.82 11.96 -10.98
CA GLU A 110 -4.72 13.20 -11.75
C GLU A 110 -4.31 14.39 -10.86
N ASP A 111 -4.58 14.33 -9.54
CA ASP A 111 -4.06 15.29 -8.58
C ASP A 111 -2.57 15.01 -8.31
N PRO A 112 -1.65 15.96 -8.65
CA PRO A 112 -0.22 15.78 -8.42
C PRO A 112 0.14 15.53 -6.95
N ALA A 113 -0.59 16.11 -5.99
CA ALA A 113 -0.32 15.94 -4.57
C ALA A 113 -0.64 14.52 -4.09
N HIS A 114 -1.71 13.93 -4.61
CA HIS A 114 -2.09 12.55 -4.33
C HIS A 114 -1.12 11.55 -4.96
N LEU A 115 -0.71 11.79 -6.22
CA LEU A 115 0.31 10.98 -6.87
C LEU A 115 1.65 11.03 -6.11
N GLU A 116 2.04 12.21 -5.66
CA GLU A 116 3.27 12.39 -4.88
C GLU A 116 3.18 11.68 -3.52
N ALA A 117 2.05 11.77 -2.83
CA ALA A 117 1.83 11.04 -1.58
C ALA A 117 1.97 9.51 -1.76
N LEU A 118 1.45 8.96 -2.86
CA LEU A 118 1.60 7.54 -3.18
C LEU A 118 3.06 7.16 -3.47
N LYS A 119 3.80 8.00 -4.22
CA LYS A 119 5.23 7.79 -4.49
C LYS A 119 6.05 7.81 -3.21
N GLN A 120 5.85 8.82 -2.35
CA GLN A 120 6.54 8.93 -1.06
C GLN A 120 6.23 7.74 -0.15
N ALA A 121 5.00 7.23 -0.16
CA ALA A 121 4.65 6.01 0.58
C ALA A 121 5.43 4.79 0.05
N TYR A 122 5.56 4.64 -1.27
CA TYR A 122 6.41 3.61 -1.85
C TYR A 122 7.90 3.81 -1.51
N GLU A 123 8.42 5.04 -1.45
CA GLU A 123 9.80 5.27 -1.01
C GLU A 123 10.00 4.94 0.47
N ARG A 124 9.00 5.22 1.31
CA ARG A 124 9.01 4.93 2.74
C ARG A 124 8.99 3.42 3.03
N PHE A 125 8.28 2.64 2.22
CA PHE A 125 8.12 1.20 2.42
C PHE A 125 8.71 0.41 1.23
N PRO A 126 10.05 0.36 1.09
CA PRO A 126 10.71 -0.20 -0.09
C PRO A 126 10.42 -1.69 -0.32
N GLU A 127 10.06 -2.44 0.72
CA GLU A 127 9.73 -3.86 0.62
C GLU A 127 8.36 -4.12 -0.04
N ILE A 128 7.43 -3.16 0.01
CA ILE A 128 6.09 -3.30 -0.59
C ILE A 128 6.21 -3.55 -2.10
N GLY A 129 5.47 -4.54 -2.57
CA GLY A 129 5.51 -5.04 -3.95
C GLY A 129 6.80 -5.78 -4.31
N ALA A 130 7.47 -6.32 -3.28
CA ALA A 130 8.72 -7.08 -3.40
C ALA A 130 9.82 -6.32 -4.16
N ARG A 131 9.82 -4.99 -4.08
CA ARG A 131 10.77 -4.14 -4.82
C ARG A 131 12.18 -4.35 -4.27
N THR A 132 12.33 -4.41 -2.95
CA THR A 132 13.56 -4.86 -2.27
C THR A 132 13.36 -6.22 -1.59
N SER A 133 14.46 -6.93 -1.34
CA SER A 133 14.43 -8.05 -0.37
C SER A 133 14.33 -7.46 1.04
N PRO A 134 13.64 -8.14 1.99
CA PRO A 134 13.71 -7.81 3.40
C PRO A 134 15.13 -7.98 3.96
#